data_AF-A0A8H7B5I5-F1
#
_entry.id   AF-A0A8H7B5I5-F1
#
_cell.length_a   1.000
_cell.length_b   1.000
_cell.length_c   1.000
_cell.angle_alpha   90.00
_cell.angle_beta   90.00
_cell.angle_gamma   90.00
#
_symmetry.space_group_name_H-M   'P 1'
#
loop_
_entity.id
_entity.type
_entity.pdbx_description
1 polymer ?
#
loop_
_entity_poly.entity_id
_entity_poly.type
_entity_poly.pdbx_seq_one_letter_code
_entity_poly.pdbx_strand_id
1 'polypeptide(L)'
;MADSPSTEEWPNRGHELIVTASTMATFCTLVAGWRIIVRMQMKPWLGISDWLMIGGVILNFLGCVPYAVLCAKGGQGRLMADPWWLIPGNTSKELHLIFISQTLNVYAMFLVKASICAYLMALDFGRSYRILIWVSVVVVVICNFIMMLILHFAYCRPYYSRWDFSVQGECWPEAVSEVTAYVQIASNIFTDLIYAAGPIVYLRRVQLSKRTQWGVSIVFLLALVGTGLSVAKTFITYKFLRSQEMMWDAIDLSICSINEVCVGIIIANLPPLRKHILGLFFRVLPGSYATGAGNSRKQNSQFHPNSSHFSSRGRTKLDNKDDDESERHILELEDRTQSAKIMKTTQSEGGGGWGTGFLTTTLTSGASGVNYGHNGATTVSFRQGGDWATVLASAKNASKNYTPYVTIQFGHNDQKPDKNISAAQLTTNLVAFVDEAKKAGATPIIVTSLSRRKYGTDGKIKPDLADVVAAAKNAAAESGADIIDLNAASTKYLNAIGPEKAPTYDLKAGDSTHLNAEGSVVFGNLVAMLIKKEVPAVSKYLKPVKAVQSALEKGVYIFPKV
;
A
#
# COMPACT_ATOMS: atom_id res chain seq x y z
N MET A 1 -24.38 43.29 59.65
CA MET A 1 -23.67 42.23 58.91
C MET A 1 -24.21 42.31 57.49
N ALA A 2 -23.42 42.88 56.58
CA ALA A 2 -23.79 42.98 55.17
C ALA A 2 -23.40 41.67 54.50
N ASP A 3 -24.38 41.00 53.89
CA ASP A 3 -24.16 39.80 53.10
C ASP A 3 -23.22 40.13 51.93
N SER A 4 -22.13 39.37 51.86
CA SER A 4 -21.25 39.32 50.69
C SER A 4 -22.06 38.94 49.45
N PRO A 5 -21.96 39.66 48.32
CA PRO A 5 -22.67 39.29 47.11
C PRO A 5 -22.16 37.93 46.66
N SER A 6 -23.09 36.96 46.54
CA SER A 6 -22.83 35.71 45.84
C SER A 6 -22.30 36.05 44.45
N THR A 7 -21.06 35.65 44.17
CA THR A 7 -20.50 35.72 42.82
C THR A 7 -21.35 34.84 41.92
N GLU A 8 -22.33 35.42 41.24
CA GLU A 8 -23.10 34.75 40.20
C GLU A 8 -22.12 34.32 39.11
N GLU A 9 -21.84 33.02 39.06
CA GLU A 9 -20.91 32.45 38.09
C GLU A 9 -21.59 32.49 36.72
N TRP A 10 -21.16 33.42 35.86
CA TRP A 10 -21.69 33.54 34.50
C TRP A 10 -21.51 32.24 33.73
N PRO A 11 -22.51 31.80 32.93
CA PRO A 11 -22.40 30.59 32.14
C PRO A 11 -21.17 30.63 31.23
N ASN A 12 -20.36 29.57 31.26
CA ASN A 12 -19.17 29.45 30.42
C ASN A 12 -19.00 28.02 29.89
N ARG A 13 -18.98 27.88 28.57
CA ARG A 13 -18.83 26.59 27.87
C ARG A 13 -17.39 26.21 27.54
N GLY A 14 -16.40 27.02 27.90
CA GLY A 14 -14.98 26.81 27.60
C GLY A 14 -14.43 25.46 28.08
N HIS A 15 -15.01 24.88 29.14
CA HIS A 15 -14.67 23.52 29.58
C HIS A 15 -14.93 22.46 28.50
N GLU A 16 -16.03 22.57 27.74
CA GLU A 16 -16.37 21.63 26.65
C GLU A 16 -15.27 21.64 25.57
N LEU A 17 -14.75 22.83 25.24
CA LEU A 17 -13.65 22.99 24.29
C LEU A 17 -12.37 22.34 24.83
N ILE A 18 -12.00 22.59 26.09
CA ILE A 18 -10.78 22.04 26.70
C ILE A 18 -10.82 20.52 26.73
N VAL A 19 -11.91 19.92 27.21
CA VAL A 19 -12.06 18.47 27.32
C VAL A 19 -11.98 17.82 25.95
N THR A 20 -12.75 18.34 24.98
CA THR A 20 -12.79 17.76 23.63
C THR A 20 -11.45 17.90 22.93
N ALA A 21 -10.84 19.09 22.97
CA ALA A 21 -9.57 19.35 22.31
C ALA A 21 -8.43 18.51 22.91
N SER A 22 -8.33 18.45 24.24
CA SER A 22 -7.25 17.72 24.91
C SER A 22 -7.36 16.20 24.70
N THR A 23 -8.58 15.65 24.80
CA THR A 23 -8.80 14.20 24.64
C THR A 23 -8.54 13.74 23.22
N MET A 24 -9.09 14.45 22.22
CA MET A 24 -8.91 14.10 20.81
C MET A 24 -7.47 14.32 20.34
N ALA A 25 -6.83 15.42 20.75
CA ALA A 25 -5.44 15.68 20.40
C ALA A 25 -4.50 14.64 20.99
N THR A 26 -4.73 14.21 22.23
CA THR A 26 -3.95 13.13 22.86
C THR A 26 -4.13 11.84 22.08
N PHE A 27 -5.37 11.45 21.79
CA PHE A 27 -5.66 10.21 21.09
C PHE A 27 -5.06 10.18 19.67
N CYS A 28 -5.26 11.24 18.87
CA CYS A 28 -4.72 11.27 17.51
C CYS A 28 -3.18 11.32 17.49
N THR A 29 -2.55 11.99 18.46
CA THR A 29 -1.09 12.04 18.59
C THR A 29 -0.51 10.67 18.95
N LEU A 30 -1.17 9.91 19.84
CA LEU A 30 -0.77 8.54 20.14
C LEU A 30 -0.87 7.62 18.92
N VAL A 31 -1.94 7.73 18.13
CA VAL A 31 -2.10 6.96 16.90
C VAL A 31 -1.02 7.32 15.86
N ALA A 32 -0.72 8.61 15.68
CA ALA A 32 0.35 9.04 14.79
C ALA A 32 1.74 8.59 15.28
N GLY A 33 2.00 8.67 16.58
CA GLY A 33 3.21 8.16 17.21
C GLY A 33 3.39 6.66 16.98
N TRP A 34 2.32 5.88 17.13
CA TRP A 34 2.32 4.45 16.82
C TRP A 34 2.70 4.20 15.34
N ARG A 35 2.11 4.96 14.39
CA ARG A 35 2.51 4.85 12.97
C ARG A 35 4.01 5.05 12.78
N ILE A 36 4.59 6.09 13.38
CA ILE A 36 6.02 6.41 13.22
C ILE A 36 6.87 5.28 13.78
N ILE A 37 6.53 4.76 14.97
CA ILE A 37 7.26 3.63 15.58
C ILE A 37 7.23 2.41 14.66
N VAL A 38 6.06 2.04 14.14
CA VAL A 38 5.91 0.89 13.22
C VAL A 38 6.69 1.13 11.93
N ARG A 39 6.63 2.35 11.38
CA ARG A 39 7.38 2.73 10.17
C ARG A 39 8.88 2.63 10.39
N MET A 40 9.40 3.14 11.50
CA MET A 40 10.81 3.09 11.86
C MET A 40 11.30 1.65 12.11
N GLN A 41 10.43 0.76 12.61
CA GLN A 41 10.73 -0.66 12.77
C GLN A 41 10.82 -1.40 11.42
N MET A 42 10.06 -0.95 10.42
CA MET A 42 10.04 -1.54 9.07
C MET A 42 11.16 -0.99 8.19
N LYS A 43 11.40 0.33 8.22
CA LYS A 43 12.43 1.04 7.47
C LYS A 43 13.01 2.20 8.27
N PRO A 44 14.33 2.45 8.21
CA PRO A 44 14.96 3.52 8.99
C PRO A 44 14.71 4.93 8.45
N TRP A 45 14.12 5.08 7.25
CA TRP A 45 13.89 6.36 6.60
C TRP A 45 12.40 6.69 6.49
N LEU A 46 12.03 7.92 6.85
CA LEU A 46 10.66 8.44 6.76
C LEU A 46 10.41 9.09 5.40
N GLY A 47 9.29 8.75 4.76
CA GLY A 47 8.90 9.33 3.48
C GLY A 47 8.23 10.71 3.63
N ILE A 48 7.97 11.38 2.51
CA ILE A 48 7.34 12.72 2.48
C ILE A 48 5.98 12.72 3.20
N SER A 49 5.18 11.66 3.03
CA SER A 49 3.88 11.52 3.72
C SER A 49 4.05 11.51 5.24
N ASP A 50 5.10 10.89 5.76
CA ASP A 50 5.36 10.80 7.21
C ASP A 50 5.82 12.16 7.77
N TRP A 51 6.67 12.90 7.05
CA TRP A 51 7.06 14.27 7.45
C TRP A 51 5.89 15.24 7.45
N LEU A 52 5.04 15.21 6.42
CA LEU A 52 3.83 16.02 6.36
C LEU A 52 2.87 15.68 7.51
N MET A 53 2.72 14.39 7.85
CA MET A 53 1.91 13.95 8.98
C MET A 53 2.46 14.47 10.31
N ILE A 54 3.78 14.37 10.54
CA ILE A 54 4.44 14.91 11.74
C ILE A 54 4.17 16.41 11.89
N GLY A 55 4.35 17.18 10.81
CA GLY A 55 4.05 18.61 10.81
C GLY A 55 2.58 18.88 11.16
N GLY A 56 1.64 18.15 10.54
CA GLY A 56 0.21 18.29 10.83
C GLY A 56 -0.14 17.97 12.29
N VAL A 57 0.44 16.92 12.87
CA VAL A 57 0.23 16.53 14.26
C VAL A 57 0.79 17.59 15.23
N ILE A 58 1.97 18.14 14.95
CA ILE A 58 2.56 19.21 15.77
C ILE A 58 1.65 20.45 15.76
N LEU A 59 1.21 20.90 14.58
CA LEU A 59 0.31 22.05 14.48
C LEU A 59 -1.03 21.78 15.19
N ASN A 60 -1.60 20.58 15.02
CA ASN A 60 -2.82 20.19 15.70
C ASN A 60 -2.66 20.16 17.23
N PHE A 61 -1.54 19.62 17.73
CA PHE A 61 -1.25 19.58 19.17
C PHE A 61 -1.10 20.98 19.75
N LEU A 62 -0.37 21.87 19.07
CA LEU A 62 -0.24 23.28 19.48
C LEU A 62 -1.61 23.98 19.46
N GLY A 63 -2.43 23.77 18.44
CA GLY A 63 -3.78 24.34 18.37
C GLY A 63 -4.68 23.85 19.50
N CYS A 64 -4.73 22.54 19.72
CA CYS A 64 -5.71 21.90 20.61
C CYS A 64 -5.32 21.90 22.10
N VAL A 65 -4.03 21.94 22.43
CA VAL A 65 -3.59 21.85 23.83
C VAL A 65 -3.31 23.23 24.41
N PRO A 66 -2.23 23.94 24.07
CA PRO A 66 -2.00 25.26 24.64
C PRO A 66 -3.01 26.30 24.13
N TYR A 67 -3.26 26.41 22.83
CA TYR A 67 -4.06 27.52 22.30
C TYR A 67 -5.57 27.37 22.57
N ALA A 68 -6.15 26.18 22.48
CA ALA A 68 -7.57 25.98 22.84
C ALA A 68 -7.81 26.22 24.34
N VAL A 69 -6.86 25.84 25.21
CA VAL A 69 -6.95 26.16 26.64
C VAL A 69 -6.83 27.66 26.89
N LEU A 70 -5.96 28.35 26.16
CA LEU A 70 -5.83 29.80 26.25
C LEU A 70 -7.11 30.51 25.77
N CYS A 71 -7.71 30.09 24.65
CA CYS A 71 -8.97 30.69 24.16
C CYS A 71 -10.15 30.42 25.13
N ALA A 72 -10.27 29.20 25.65
CA ALA A 72 -11.29 28.86 26.64
C ALA A 72 -11.17 29.70 27.93
N LYS A 73 -9.93 30.00 28.36
CA LYS A 73 -9.67 30.89 29.50
C LYS A 73 -9.80 32.38 29.14
N GLY A 74 -9.52 32.73 27.89
CA GLY A 74 -9.57 34.08 27.33
C GLY A 74 -10.96 34.52 26.87
N GLY A 75 -11.99 33.71 27.12
CA GLY A 75 -13.38 34.14 27.00
C GLY A 75 -14.18 33.47 25.89
N GLN A 76 -13.56 32.60 25.08
CA GLN A 76 -14.32 31.74 24.18
C GLN A 76 -15.28 30.85 24.98
N GLY A 77 -16.57 30.92 24.66
CA GLY A 77 -17.63 30.25 25.42
C GLY A 77 -18.30 31.08 26.50
N ARG A 78 -17.93 32.36 26.67
CA ARG A 78 -18.68 33.33 27.47
C ARG A 78 -19.72 34.03 26.60
N LEU A 79 -20.83 34.42 27.21
CA LEU A 79 -21.83 35.30 26.57
C LEU A 79 -21.25 36.71 26.39
N MET A 80 -21.68 37.44 25.37
CA MET A 80 -21.24 38.83 25.13
C MET A 80 -21.67 39.79 26.25
N ALA A 81 -22.71 39.44 26.99
CA ALA A 81 -23.18 40.21 28.15
C ALA A 81 -22.30 40.04 29.41
N ASP A 82 -21.34 39.11 29.42
CA ASP A 82 -20.44 38.89 30.56
C ASP A 82 -19.58 40.15 30.84
N PRO A 83 -19.58 40.69 32.07
CA PRO A 83 -18.75 41.84 32.45
C PRO A 83 -17.25 41.66 32.18
N TRP A 84 -16.78 40.42 32.02
CA TRP A 84 -15.40 40.09 31.65
C TRP A 84 -14.92 40.82 30.38
N TRP A 85 -15.83 41.10 29.41
CA TRP A 85 -15.52 41.82 28.18
C TRP A 85 -15.30 43.33 28.37
N LEU A 86 -15.76 43.91 29.48
CA LEU A 86 -15.62 45.33 29.78
C LEU A 86 -14.18 45.70 30.18
N ILE A 87 -13.36 44.71 30.55
CA ILE A 87 -11.96 44.92 30.93
C ILE A 87 -11.17 45.29 29.66
N PRO A 88 -10.53 46.48 29.62
CA PRO A 88 -9.80 46.93 28.43
C PRO A 88 -8.72 45.93 27.99
N GLY A 89 -8.71 45.61 26.69
CA GLY A 89 -7.73 44.74 26.05
C GLY A 89 -8.02 43.24 26.09
N ASN A 90 -9.01 42.79 26.87
CA ASN A 90 -9.41 41.37 26.90
C ASN A 90 -9.93 40.88 25.55
N THR A 91 -10.85 41.63 24.93
CA THR A 91 -11.39 41.31 23.59
C THR A 91 -10.31 41.22 22.53
N SER A 92 -9.36 42.17 22.54
CA SER A 92 -8.24 42.19 21.58
C SER A 92 -7.33 40.97 21.75
N LYS A 93 -6.96 40.63 22.99
CA LYS A 93 -6.15 39.44 23.29
C LYS A 93 -6.87 38.17 22.85
N GLU A 94 -8.17 38.07 23.09
CA GLU A 94 -8.94 36.88 22.74
C GLU A 94 -9.07 36.70 21.23
N LEU A 95 -9.36 37.76 20.48
CA LEU A 95 -9.40 37.72 19.02
C LEU A 95 -8.04 37.31 18.42
N HIS A 96 -6.94 37.75 19.04
CA HIS A 96 -5.59 37.34 18.63
C HIS A 96 -5.33 35.85 18.92
N LEU A 97 -5.76 35.33 20.08
CA LEU A 97 -5.64 33.90 20.39
C LEU A 97 -6.48 33.03 19.44
N ILE A 98 -7.71 33.46 19.14
CA ILE A 98 -8.59 32.79 18.17
C ILE A 98 -7.94 32.80 16.79
N PHE A 99 -7.35 33.91 16.36
CA PHE A 99 -6.63 33.99 15.09
C PHE A 99 -5.50 32.95 15.01
N ILE A 100 -4.67 32.82 16.06
CA ILE A 100 -3.59 31.84 16.10
C ILE A 100 -4.16 30.41 16.09
N SER A 101 -5.18 30.14 16.89
CA SER A 101 -5.83 28.84 16.98
C SER A 101 -6.44 28.39 15.64
N GLN A 102 -7.15 29.29 14.95
CA GLN A 102 -7.71 29.02 13.62
C GLN A 102 -6.62 28.80 12.57
N THR A 103 -5.56 29.62 12.61
CA THR A 103 -4.41 29.49 11.71
C THR A 103 -3.75 28.11 11.85
N LEU A 104 -3.50 27.67 13.09
CA LEU A 104 -2.94 26.35 13.38
C LEU A 104 -3.85 25.21 12.89
N ASN A 105 -5.16 25.32 13.12
CA ASN A 105 -6.13 24.31 12.69
C ASN A 105 -6.20 24.15 11.16
N VAL A 106 -6.27 25.26 10.43
CA VAL A 106 -6.39 25.25 8.96
C VAL A 106 -5.11 24.70 8.31
N TYR A 107 -3.93 25.09 8.78
CA TYR A 107 -2.68 24.54 8.24
C TYR A 107 -2.42 23.09 8.68
N ALA A 108 -2.88 22.70 9.87
CA ALA A 108 -2.88 21.29 10.25
C ALA A 108 -3.75 20.46 9.27
N MET A 109 -4.95 20.94 8.93
CA MET A 109 -5.82 20.29 7.94
C MET A 109 -5.13 20.15 6.58
N PHE A 110 -4.49 21.22 6.08
CA PHE A 110 -3.73 21.17 4.84
C PHE A 110 -2.64 20.09 4.87
N LEU A 111 -1.81 20.05 5.92
CA LEU A 111 -0.72 19.08 6.03
C LEU A 111 -1.23 17.64 6.14
N VAL A 112 -2.33 17.41 6.86
CA VAL A 112 -2.98 16.09 6.96
C VAL A 112 -3.48 15.64 5.58
N LYS A 113 -4.18 16.50 4.85
CA LYS A 113 -4.68 16.20 3.49
C LYS A 113 -3.53 15.98 2.50
N ALA A 114 -2.48 16.79 2.58
CA ALA A 114 -1.27 16.63 1.76
C ALA A 114 -0.55 15.31 2.06
N SER A 115 -0.48 14.90 3.34
CA SER A 115 0.08 13.60 3.75
C SER A 115 -0.72 12.42 3.18
N ILE A 116 -2.06 12.50 3.19
CA ILE A 116 -2.95 11.50 2.57
C ILE A 116 -2.70 11.43 1.06
N CYS A 117 -2.65 12.58 0.37
CA CYS A 117 -2.34 12.62 -1.06
C CYS A 117 -0.97 12.00 -1.39
N ALA A 118 0.07 12.34 -0.63
CA ALA A 118 1.39 11.76 -0.80
C ALA A 118 1.37 10.24 -0.59
N TYR A 119 0.63 9.75 0.42
CA TYR A 119 0.46 8.32 0.67
C TYR A 119 -0.30 7.63 -0.48
N LEU A 120 -1.42 8.19 -0.93
CA LEU A 120 -2.20 7.64 -2.04
C LEU A 120 -1.44 7.66 -3.37
N MET A 121 -0.58 8.66 -3.60
CA MET A 121 0.25 8.74 -4.79
C MET A 121 1.35 7.68 -4.79
N ALA A 122 1.86 7.29 -3.61
CA ALA A 122 2.83 6.21 -3.46
C ALA A 122 2.26 4.81 -3.74
N LEU A 123 0.93 4.64 -3.71
CA LEU A 123 0.25 3.35 -3.95
C LEU A 123 0.10 2.98 -5.44
N ASP A 124 0.68 3.76 -6.36
CA ASP A 124 0.71 3.55 -7.83
C ASP A 124 -0.60 3.06 -8.47
N PHE A 125 -1.69 3.77 -8.17
CA PHE A 125 -2.99 3.51 -8.79
C PHE A 125 -3.00 3.84 -10.31
N GLY A 126 -3.95 3.26 -11.04
CA GLY A 126 -4.09 3.47 -12.50
C GLY A 126 -4.24 4.94 -12.92
N ARG A 127 -3.89 5.25 -14.19
CA ARG A 127 -3.81 6.62 -14.74
C ARG A 127 -5.00 7.52 -14.43
N SER A 128 -6.23 7.00 -14.58
CA SER A 128 -7.46 7.78 -14.31
C SER A 128 -7.56 8.22 -12.85
N TYR A 129 -7.21 7.35 -11.90
CA TYR A 129 -7.25 7.69 -10.48
C TYR A 129 -6.08 8.61 -10.07
N ARG A 130 -4.92 8.45 -10.71
CA ARG A 130 -3.79 9.37 -10.50
C ARG A 130 -4.11 10.80 -10.94
N ILE A 131 -4.87 10.96 -12.02
CA ILE A 131 -5.41 12.28 -12.42
C ILE A 131 -6.34 12.83 -11.34
N LEU A 132 -7.24 12.01 -10.79
CA LEU A 132 -8.13 12.43 -9.70
C LEU A 132 -7.36 12.86 -8.43
N ILE A 133 -6.29 12.14 -8.05
CA ILE A 133 -5.41 12.56 -6.94
C ILE A 133 -4.71 13.88 -7.26
N TRP A 134 -4.22 14.09 -8.49
CA TRP A 134 -3.60 15.37 -8.86
C TRP A 134 -4.60 16.52 -8.79
N VAL A 135 -5.84 16.30 -9.25
CA VAL A 135 -6.92 17.27 -9.09
C VAL A 135 -7.18 17.54 -7.60
N SER A 136 -7.23 16.52 -6.75
CA SER A 136 -7.42 16.72 -5.31
C SER A 136 -6.26 17.47 -4.66
N VAL A 137 -5.01 17.23 -5.06
CA VAL A 137 -3.83 17.98 -4.60
C VAL A 137 -3.97 19.46 -4.95
N VAL A 138 -4.34 19.78 -6.20
CA VAL A 138 -4.55 21.17 -6.63
C VAL A 138 -5.65 21.83 -5.81
N VAL A 139 -6.78 21.15 -5.62
CA VAL A 139 -7.90 21.64 -4.79
C VAL A 139 -7.46 21.87 -3.34
N VAL A 140 -6.71 20.95 -2.73
CA VAL A 140 -6.18 21.09 -1.36
C VAL A 140 -5.23 22.29 -1.27
N VAL A 141 -4.29 22.44 -2.19
CA VAL A 141 -3.34 23.56 -2.17
C VAL A 141 -4.05 24.89 -2.35
N ILE A 142 -4.99 24.99 -3.29
CA ILE A 142 -5.71 26.24 -3.54
C ILE A 142 -6.66 26.57 -2.38
N CYS A 143 -7.58 25.66 -2.04
CA CYS A 143 -8.67 25.94 -1.12
C CYS A 143 -8.27 25.87 0.37
N ASN A 144 -7.31 25.01 0.74
CA ASN A 144 -6.90 24.86 2.14
C ASN A 144 -5.60 25.59 2.49
N PHE A 145 -4.73 25.91 1.52
CA PHE A 145 -3.49 26.64 1.79
C PHE A 145 -3.52 28.07 1.25
N ILE A 146 -3.55 28.26 -0.07
CA ILE A 146 -3.39 29.59 -0.69
C ILE A 146 -4.54 30.53 -0.31
N MET A 147 -5.79 30.10 -0.50
CA MET A 147 -6.97 30.90 -0.21
C MET A 147 -7.03 31.28 1.28
N MET A 148 -6.67 30.34 2.15
CA MET A 148 -6.64 30.56 3.61
C MET A 148 -5.50 31.48 4.03
N LEU A 149 -4.33 31.37 3.42
CA LEU A 149 -3.20 32.29 3.63
C LEU A 149 -3.59 33.72 3.29
N ILE A 150 -4.24 33.92 2.14
CA ILE A 150 -4.73 35.23 1.71
C ILE A 150 -5.79 35.75 2.71
N LEU A 151 -6.78 34.92 3.08
CA LEU A 151 -7.81 35.36 4.02
C LEU A 151 -7.25 35.67 5.42
N HIS A 152 -6.27 34.93 5.92
CA HIS A 152 -5.75 35.19 7.26
C HIS A 152 -4.89 36.47 7.32
N PHE A 153 -4.04 36.70 6.31
CA PHE A 153 -3.05 37.79 6.36
C PHE A 153 -3.40 39.02 5.53
N ALA A 154 -4.29 38.91 4.53
CA ALA A 154 -4.63 40.02 3.63
C ALA A 154 -6.07 40.54 3.82
N TYR A 155 -6.87 39.93 4.70
CA TYR A 155 -8.27 40.34 4.94
C TYR A 155 -8.41 41.75 5.49
N CYS A 156 -7.51 42.16 6.39
CA CYS A 156 -7.42 43.53 6.88
C CYS A 156 -6.05 44.14 6.50
N ARG A 157 -6.04 45.45 6.27
CA ARG A 157 -4.83 46.22 6.03
C ARG A 157 -4.73 47.35 7.07
N PRO A 158 -3.75 47.33 7.97
CA PRO A 158 -2.79 46.24 8.23
C PRO A 158 -3.44 45.00 8.86
N TYR A 159 -2.80 43.82 8.73
CA TYR A 159 -3.42 42.54 9.12
C TYR A 159 -3.79 42.44 10.62
N TYR A 160 -3.04 43.12 11.49
CA TYR A 160 -3.28 43.13 12.94
C TYR A 160 -4.49 43.96 13.36
N SER A 161 -5.08 44.78 12.47
CA SER A 161 -6.35 45.48 12.72
C SER A 161 -7.54 44.52 12.92
N ARG A 162 -7.36 43.22 12.70
CA ARG A 162 -8.34 42.17 13.00
C ARG A 162 -8.59 42.00 14.51
N TRP A 163 -7.59 42.28 15.34
CA TRP A 163 -7.70 42.17 16.80
C TRP A 163 -7.30 43.44 17.53
N ASP A 164 -6.56 44.35 16.90
CA ASP A 164 -6.23 45.65 17.48
C ASP A 164 -7.13 46.75 16.93
N PHE A 165 -8.16 47.11 17.69
CA PHE A 165 -9.11 48.17 17.34
C PHE A 165 -8.56 49.58 17.56
N SER A 166 -7.36 49.74 18.14
CA SER A 166 -6.73 51.06 18.31
C SER A 166 -6.16 51.62 17.00
N VAL A 167 -5.96 50.76 16.00
CA VAL A 167 -5.42 51.12 14.69
C VAL A 167 -6.53 51.11 13.65
N GLN A 168 -6.72 52.22 12.94
CA GLN A 168 -7.63 52.27 11.80
C GLN A 168 -7.11 51.39 10.66
N GLY A 169 -7.88 50.38 10.28
CA GLY A 169 -7.57 49.49 9.17
C GLY A 169 -8.79 49.27 8.29
N GLU A 170 -8.55 49.00 7.00
CA GLU A 170 -9.59 48.62 6.05
C GLU A 170 -9.63 47.10 5.93
N CYS A 171 -10.81 46.51 6.12
CA CYS A 171 -11.03 45.07 6.00
C CYS A 171 -11.97 44.75 4.84
N TRP A 172 -11.81 43.56 4.27
CA TRP A 172 -12.74 43.06 3.24
C TRP A 172 -14.15 42.85 3.80
N PRO A 173 -15.19 42.89 2.94
CA PRO A 173 -16.56 42.60 3.36
C PRO A 173 -16.70 41.21 3.97
N GLU A 174 -17.56 41.06 4.98
CA GLU A 174 -17.83 39.79 5.68
C GLU A 174 -18.22 38.66 4.71
N ALA A 175 -18.91 39.00 3.62
CA ALA A 175 -19.28 38.07 2.55
C ALA A 175 -18.07 37.31 1.97
N VAL A 176 -16.88 37.92 1.93
CA VAL A 176 -15.66 37.25 1.43
C VAL A 176 -15.23 36.14 2.39
N SER A 177 -15.30 36.38 3.70
CA SER A 177 -14.99 35.38 4.72
C SER A 177 -16.01 34.24 4.71
N GLU A 178 -17.30 34.56 4.57
CA GLU A 178 -18.39 33.58 4.44
C GLU A 178 -18.21 32.67 3.22
N VAL A 179 -18.05 33.24 2.03
CA VAL A 179 -17.86 32.47 0.79
C VAL A 179 -16.61 31.60 0.89
N THR A 180 -15.53 32.14 1.43
CA THR A 180 -14.27 31.41 1.60
C THR A 180 -14.43 30.20 2.55
N ALA A 181 -15.15 30.37 3.66
CA ALA A 181 -15.44 29.27 4.58
C ALA A 181 -16.27 28.15 3.90
N TYR A 182 -17.30 28.50 3.13
CA TYR A 182 -18.10 27.51 2.41
C TYR A 182 -17.33 26.80 1.30
N VAL A 183 -16.49 27.52 0.54
CA VAL A 183 -15.60 26.92 -0.47
C VAL A 183 -14.64 25.94 0.18
N GLN A 184 -14.08 26.28 1.35
CA GLN A 184 -13.22 25.38 2.10
C GLN A 184 -13.94 24.10 2.51
N ILE A 185 -15.13 24.22 3.11
CA ILE A 185 -15.93 23.08 3.55
C ILE A 185 -16.30 22.18 2.36
N ALA A 186 -16.74 22.77 1.25
CA ALA A 186 -17.06 22.03 0.03
C ALA A 186 -15.82 21.30 -0.53
N SER A 187 -14.65 21.95 -0.51
CA SER A 187 -13.39 21.33 -0.94
C SER A 187 -12.97 20.16 -0.05
N ASN A 188 -13.21 20.24 1.26
CA ASN A 188 -12.93 19.16 2.20
C ASN A 188 -13.84 17.95 1.95
N ILE A 189 -15.15 18.18 1.77
CA ILE A 189 -16.11 17.13 1.41
C ILE A 189 -15.68 16.46 0.09
N PHE A 190 -15.39 17.25 -0.94
CA PHE A 190 -14.97 16.74 -2.24
C PHE A 190 -13.71 15.88 -2.15
N THR A 191 -12.69 16.35 -1.43
CA THR A 191 -11.43 15.61 -1.27
C THR A 191 -11.60 14.33 -0.45
N ASP A 192 -12.42 14.34 0.60
CA ASP A 192 -12.69 13.14 1.40
C ASP A 192 -13.43 12.05 0.61
N LEU A 193 -14.38 12.44 -0.24
CA LEU A 193 -15.07 11.49 -1.13
C LEU A 193 -14.10 10.83 -2.11
N ILE A 194 -13.12 11.58 -2.65
CA ILE A 194 -12.07 11.02 -3.50
C ILE A 194 -11.22 10.00 -2.71
N TYR A 195 -10.80 10.37 -1.49
CA TYR A 195 -9.95 9.50 -0.66
C TYR A 195 -10.67 8.22 -0.22
N ALA A 196 -11.98 8.31 0.06
CA ALA A 196 -12.81 7.14 0.35
C ALA A 196 -12.98 6.22 -0.88
N ALA A 197 -13.08 6.79 -2.08
CA ALA A 197 -13.35 6.05 -3.31
C ALA A 197 -12.16 5.24 -3.85
N GLY A 198 -10.93 5.73 -3.68
CA GLY A 198 -9.73 5.14 -4.31
C GLY A 198 -9.53 3.64 -4.12
N PRO A 199 -9.41 3.17 -2.88
CA PRO A 199 -9.20 1.76 -2.59
C PRO A 199 -10.40 0.90 -2.94
N ILE A 200 -11.64 1.40 -2.88
CA ILE A 200 -12.81 0.62 -3.29
C ILE A 200 -12.74 0.29 -4.79
N VAL A 201 -12.30 1.23 -5.62
CA VAL A 201 -12.09 1.01 -7.06
C VAL A 201 -10.88 0.10 -7.32
N TYR A 202 -9.81 0.26 -6.55
CA TYR A 202 -8.58 -0.53 -6.68
C TYR A 202 -8.74 -1.99 -6.21
N LEU A 203 -9.35 -2.21 -5.04
CA LEU A 203 -9.57 -3.54 -4.45
C LEU A 203 -10.56 -4.40 -5.25
N ARG A 204 -11.33 -3.81 -6.16
CA ARG A 204 -12.14 -4.56 -7.13
C ARG A 204 -11.29 -5.22 -8.23
N ARG A 205 -10.06 -4.75 -8.45
CA ARG A 205 -9.15 -5.25 -9.50
C ARG A 205 -8.03 -6.14 -8.97
N VAL A 206 -7.82 -6.17 -7.65
CA VAL A 206 -6.76 -6.94 -6.98
C VAL A 206 -7.39 -8.15 -6.28
N GLN A 207 -6.90 -9.35 -6.57
CA GLN A 207 -7.36 -10.59 -5.93
C GLN A 207 -6.73 -10.73 -4.53
N LEU A 208 -7.28 -10.02 -3.54
CA LEU A 208 -6.92 -10.22 -2.13
C LEU A 208 -7.82 -11.28 -1.49
N SER A 209 -7.34 -11.95 -0.44
CA SER A 209 -8.19 -12.81 0.39
C SER A 209 -9.41 -12.02 0.87
N LYS A 210 -10.60 -12.65 0.94
CA LYS A 210 -11.84 -11.95 1.34
C LYS A 210 -11.67 -11.22 2.68
N ARG A 211 -10.93 -11.79 3.64
CA ARG A 211 -10.63 -11.14 4.93
C ARG A 211 -9.79 -9.87 4.77
N THR A 212 -8.77 -9.92 3.91
CA THR A 212 -7.93 -8.76 3.63
C THR A 212 -8.72 -7.70 2.84
N GLN A 213 -9.57 -8.08 1.90
CA GLN A 213 -10.41 -7.14 1.16
C GLN A 213 -11.40 -6.40 2.07
N TRP A 214 -12.05 -7.11 2.99
CA TRP A 214 -12.97 -6.53 3.96
C TRP A 214 -12.26 -5.56 4.93
N GLY A 215 -11.11 -5.96 5.47
CA GLY A 215 -10.38 -5.09 6.39
C GLY A 215 -9.82 -3.83 5.74
N VAL A 216 -9.42 -3.84 4.45
CA VAL A 216 -9.05 -2.60 3.75
C VAL A 216 -10.30 -1.75 3.53
N SER A 217 -11.39 -2.36 3.05
CA SER A 217 -12.63 -1.65 2.76
C SER A 217 -13.20 -0.93 3.99
N ILE A 218 -13.16 -1.55 5.18
CA ILE A 218 -13.60 -0.92 6.43
C ILE A 218 -12.76 0.31 6.75
N VAL A 219 -11.43 0.22 6.67
CA VAL A 219 -10.52 1.34 6.98
C VAL A 219 -10.80 2.55 6.08
N PHE A 220 -11.14 2.33 4.82
CA PHE A 220 -11.45 3.42 3.89
C PHE A 220 -12.90 3.89 3.93
N LEU A 221 -13.85 3.05 4.33
CA LEU A 221 -15.20 3.50 4.64
C LEU A 221 -15.23 4.41 5.88
N LEU A 222 -14.27 4.27 6.81
CA LEU A 222 -14.11 5.22 7.91
C LEU A 222 -13.78 6.64 7.44
N ALA A 223 -13.26 6.82 6.22
CA ALA A 223 -13.08 8.15 5.63
C ALA A 223 -14.41 8.91 5.45
N LEU A 224 -15.54 8.21 5.33
CA LEU A 224 -16.87 8.82 5.26
C LEU A 224 -17.28 9.49 6.58
N VAL A 225 -16.69 9.09 7.71
CA VAL A 225 -16.89 9.79 9.00
C VAL A 225 -16.36 11.22 8.92
N GLY A 226 -15.20 11.41 8.28
CA GLY A 226 -14.65 12.74 7.99
C GLY A 226 -15.60 13.57 7.13
N THR A 227 -16.15 12.98 6.06
CA THR A 227 -17.16 13.64 5.23
C THR A 227 -18.40 14.05 6.04
N GLY A 228 -18.88 13.18 6.95
CA GLY A 228 -20.00 13.49 7.82
C GLY A 228 -19.74 14.69 8.74
N LEU A 229 -18.52 14.80 9.29
CA LEU A 229 -18.10 15.95 10.08
C LEU A 229 -18.06 17.24 9.25
N SER A 230 -17.53 17.21 8.03
CA SER A 230 -17.53 18.38 7.14
C SER A 230 -18.94 18.81 6.72
N VAL A 231 -19.87 17.85 6.54
CA VAL A 231 -21.29 18.16 6.29
C VAL A 231 -21.93 18.82 7.52
N ALA A 232 -21.72 18.26 8.72
CA ALA A 232 -22.21 18.86 9.95
C ALA A 232 -21.66 20.28 10.16
N LYS A 233 -20.37 20.49 9.84
CA LYS A 233 -19.72 21.81 9.88
C LYS A 233 -20.41 22.84 9.01
N THR A 234 -21.00 22.45 7.87
CA THR A 234 -21.75 23.38 7.00
C THR A 234 -22.92 24.01 7.76
N PHE A 235 -23.69 23.21 8.49
CA PHE A 235 -24.83 23.67 9.29
C PHE A 235 -24.39 24.49 10.50
N ILE A 236 -23.31 24.07 11.16
CA ILE A 236 -22.75 24.80 12.31
C ILE A 236 -22.23 26.17 11.88
N THR A 237 -21.49 26.25 10.76
CA THR A 237 -21.03 27.53 10.18
C THR A 237 -22.21 28.42 9.80
N TYR A 238 -23.27 27.86 9.21
CA TYR A 238 -24.49 28.61 8.90
C TYR A 238 -25.14 29.24 10.16
N LYS A 239 -25.22 28.47 11.26
CA LYS A 239 -25.72 28.95 12.55
C LYS A 239 -24.80 30.03 13.12
N PHE A 240 -23.49 29.79 13.13
CA PHE A 240 -22.48 30.70 13.66
C PHE A 240 -22.49 32.07 12.97
N LEU A 241 -22.53 32.10 11.63
CA LEU A 241 -22.53 33.35 10.85
C LEU A 241 -23.77 34.23 11.08
N ARG A 242 -24.86 33.66 11.61
CA ARG A 242 -26.10 34.38 11.94
C ARG A 242 -26.32 34.53 13.45
N SER A 243 -25.37 34.09 14.27
CA SER A 243 -25.50 34.17 15.72
C SER A 243 -25.20 35.57 16.22
N GLN A 244 -26.01 36.03 17.18
CA GLN A 244 -25.72 37.25 17.93
C GLN A 244 -24.71 37.02 19.07
N GLU A 245 -24.55 35.76 19.51
CA GLU A 245 -23.65 35.35 20.58
C GLU A 245 -22.42 34.64 19.99
N MET A 246 -21.62 35.39 19.23
CA MET A 246 -20.55 34.83 18.40
C MET A 246 -19.52 34.01 19.22
N MET A 247 -19.05 34.49 20.38
CA MET A 247 -18.06 33.73 21.17
C MET A 247 -18.63 32.50 21.86
N TRP A 248 -19.95 32.48 22.12
CA TRP A 248 -20.64 31.33 22.69
C TRP A 248 -20.79 30.22 21.64
N ASP A 249 -21.32 30.57 20.46
CA ASP A 249 -21.52 29.62 19.37
C ASP A 249 -20.22 29.24 18.64
N ALA A 250 -19.15 30.05 18.79
CA ALA A 250 -17.81 29.72 18.28
C ALA A 250 -17.30 28.37 18.81
N ILE A 251 -17.71 27.95 20.01
CA ILE A 251 -17.30 26.66 20.58
C ILE A 251 -17.75 25.49 19.72
N ASP A 252 -18.99 25.50 19.22
CA ASP A 252 -19.51 24.42 18.39
C ASP A 252 -18.70 24.30 17.09
N LEU A 253 -18.35 25.44 16.49
CA LEU A 253 -17.54 25.50 15.27
C LEU A 253 -16.08 25.08 15.51
N SER A 254 -15.47 25.51 16.61
CA SER A 254 -14.12 25.11 17.01
C SER A 254 -14.03 23.63 17.33
N ILE A 255 -14.98 23.08 18.11
CA ILE A 255 -15.05 21.64 18.42
C ILE A 255 -15.19 20.83 17.13
N CYS A 256 -16.08 21.24 16.22
CA CYS A 256 -16.25 20.56 14.95
C CYS A 256 -14.96 20.59 14.11
N SER A 257 -14.27 21.73 14.06
CA SER A 257 -13.03 21.90 13.28
C SER A 257 -11.84 21.13 13.87
N ILE A 258 -11.76 21.06 15.20
CA ILE A 258 -10.75 20.24 15.89
C ILE A 258 -11.01 18.75 15.62
N ASN A 259 -12.25 18.31 15.74
CA ASN A 259 -12.62 16.92 15.48
C ASN A 259 -12.39 16.54 14.02
N GLU A 260 -12.65 17.44 13.07
CA GLU A 260 -12.37 17.22 11.64
C GLU A 260 -10.89 16.90 11.41
N VAL A 261 -9.97 17.69 12.00
CA VAL A 261 -8.52 17.46 11.90
C VAL A 261 -8.10 16.19 12.63
N CYS A 262 -8.53 16.01 13.89
CA CYS A 262 -8.17 14.85 14.71
C CYS A 262 -8.63 13.53 14.08
N VAL A 263 -9.87 13.47 13.60
CA VAL A 263 -10.41 12.30 12.88
C VAL A 263 -9.68 12.10 11.55
N GLY A 264 -9.35 13.17 10.84
CA GLY A 264 -8.50 13.11 9.64
C GLY A 264 -7.12 12.49 9.92
N ILE A 265 -6.45 12.89 11.00
CA ILE A 265 -5.18 12.31 11.47
C ILE A 265 -5.36 10.83 11.78
N ILE A 266 -6.37 10.46 12.55
CA ILE A 266 -6.63 9.06 12.91
C ILE A 266 -6.80 8.21 11.65
N ILE A 267 -7.72 8.62 10.77
CA ILE A 267 -8.04 7.90 9.52
C ILE A 267 -6.80 7.79 8.62
N ALA A 268 -6.02 8.86 8.47
CA ALA A 268 -4.80 8.84 7.65
C ALA A 268 -3.74 7.85 8.16
N ASN A 269 -3.77 7.52 9.44
CA ASN A 269 -2.83 6.59 10.08
C ASN A 269 -3.36 5.15 10.17
N LEU A 270 -4.65 4.91 9.89
CA LEU A 270 -5.24 3.56 9.94
C LEU A 270 -4.72 2.61 8.84
N PRO A 271 -4.57 3.00 7.56
CA PRO A 271 -4.10 2.07 6.54
C PRO A 271 -2.71 1.48 6.85
N PRO A 272 -1.68 2.27 7.22
CA PRO A 272 -0.39 1.73 7.65
C PRO A 272 -0.42 0.90 8.93
N LEU A 273 -1.37 1.15 9.84
CA LEU A 273 -1.48 0.45 11.13
C LEU A 273 -2.40 -0.77 11.08
N ARG A 274 -3.04 -1.03 9.94
CA ARG A 274 -4.13 -1.97 9.79
C ARG A 274 -3.83 -3.38 10.33
N LYS A 275 -2.64 -3.92 10.05
CA LYS A 275 -2.21 -5.26 10.49
C LYS A 275 -2.15 -5.37 12.02
N HIS A 276 -1.64 -4.33 12.67
CA HIS A 276 -1.53 -4.27 14.12
C HIS A 276 -2.90 -4.10 14.78
N ILE A 277 -3.78 -3.27 14.20
CA ILE A 277 -5.14 -3.04 14.70
C ILE A 277 -5.99 -4.32 14.58
N LEU A 278 -5.98 -4.98 13.41
CA LEU A 278 -6.70 -6.24 13.21
C LEU A 278 -6.17 -7.34 14.15
N GLY A 279 -4.84 -7.43 14.32
CA GLY A 279 -4.22 -8.35 15.26
C GLY A 279 -4.61 -8.11 16.72
N LEU A 280 -4.80 -6.84 17.12
CA LEU A 280 -5.31 -6.48 18.45
C LEU A 280 -6.80 -6.85 18.59
N PHE A 281 -7.60 -6.55 17.56
CA PHE A 281 -9.03 -6.77 17.54
C PHE A 281 -9.40 -8.26 17.70
N PHE A 282 -8.70 -9.15 17.01
CA PHE A 282 -8.87 -10.60 17.16
C PHE A 282 -8.37 -11.16 18.50
N ARG A 283 -7.59 -10.40 19.26
CA ARG A 283 -7.07 -10.78 20.57
C ARG A 283 -7.97 -10.31 21.73
N VAL A 284 -8.74 -9.25 21.49
CA VAL A 284 -9.62 -8.60 22.47
C VAL A 284 -11.07 -9.11 22.35
N LEU A 285 -11.49 -9.61 21.18
CA LEU A 285 -12.81 -10.22 21.02
C LEU A 285 -12.93 -11.55 21.80
N PRO A 286 -13.94 -11.71 22.67
CA PRO A 286 -14.25 -12.99 23.31
C PRO A 286 -14.58 -14.05 22.26
N GLY A 287 -14.08 -15.27 22.44
CA GLY A 287 -14.23 -16.39 21.50
C GLY A 287 -15.66 -16.82 21.16
N SER A 288 -16.68 -16.22 21.79
CA SER A 288 -18.10 -16.54 21.61
C SER A 288 -18.73 -15.97 20.32
N TYR A 289 -18.07 -15.06 19.61
CA TYR A 289 -18.56 -14.52 18.33
C TYR A 289 -17.78 -15.02 17.10
N ALA A 290 -16.75 -15.86 17.28
CA ALA A 290 -15.91 -16.39 16.21
C ALA A 290 -16.45 -17.68 15.56
N THR A 291 -17.54 -18.26 16.09
CA THR A 291 -18.19 -19.46 15.53
C THR A 291 -19.27 -19.06 14.54
N GLY A 292 -18.85 -18.71 13.32
CA GLY A 292 -19.79 -18.35 12.25
C GLY A 292 -19.23 -18.50 10.84
N ALA A 293 -18.19 -19.32 10.62
CA ALA A 293 -17.74 -19.67 9.27
C ALA A 293 -16.70 -20.81 9.33
N GLY A 294 -17.15 -22.05 9.34
CA GLY A 294 -16.26 -23.21 9.28
C GLY A 294 -16.96 -24.53 9.56
N ASN A 295 -17.97 -24.86 8.76
CA ASN A 295 -18.62 -26.17 8.84
C ASN A 295 -17.70 -27.21 8.17
N SER A 296 -16.74 -27.75 8.92
CA SER A 296 -15.98 -28.93 8.52
C SER A 296 -16.47 -30.12 9.33
N ARG A 297 -17.35 -30.88 8.67
CA ARG A 297 -17.91 -32.18 9.04
C ARG A 297 -16.77 -33.11 9.50
N LYS A 298 -16.64 -33.36 10.81
CA LYS A 298 -15.79 -34.45 11.33
C LYS A 298 -16.52 -35.77 11.09
N GLN A 299 -15.99 -36.58 10.18
CA GLN A 299 -16.29 -38.00 10.18
C GLN A 299 -15.47 -38.67 11.28
N ASN A 300 -16.19 -39.52 12.01
CA ASN A 300 -15.76 -40.29 13.15
C ASN A 300 -15.08 -41.57 12.64
N SER A 301 -13.88 -41.90 13.12
CA SER A 301 -13.41 -43.28 13.14
C SER A 301 -12.50 -43.50 14.34
N GLN A 302 -13.01 -44.28 15.29
CA GLN A 302 -12.32 -44.82 16.44
C GLN A 302 -11.26 -45.85 15.97
N PHE A 303 -10.04 -45.74 16.48
CA PHE A 303 -9.22 -46.89 16.86
C PHE A 303 -8.16 -46.45 17.88
N HIS A 304 -8.10 -47.14 19.02
CA HIS A 304 -7.15 -47.01 20.13
C HIS A 304 -6.22 -48.27 20.14
N PRO A 305 -5.18 -48.38 20.99
CA PRO A 305 -4.00 -47.52 21.18
C PRO A 305 -2.68 -48.35 21.24
N ASN A 306 -1.50 -47.71 21.23
CA ASN A 306 -0.44 -48.00 22.22
C ASN A 306 0.82 -47.11 22.07
N SER A 307 1.26 -46.64 23.25
CA SER A 307 2.62 -46.24 23.70
C SER A 307 3.40 -45.20 22.87
N SER A 308 4.19 -44.27 23.43
CA SER A 308 4.73 -44.03 24.76
C SER A 308 5.11 -42.54 24.89
N HIS A 309 5.22 -42.10 26.13
CA HIS A 309 5.66 -40.79 26.62
C HIS A 309 6.75 -40.07 25.81
N PHE A 310 6.50 -38.79 25.51
CA PHE A 310 7.46 -37.73 25.84
C PHE A 310 6.73 -36.42 26.12
N SER A 311 6.71 -36.01 27.38
CA SER A 311 6.27 -34.69 27.79
C SER A 311 7.37 -33.69 27.46
N SER A 312 7.11 -32.80 26.51
CA SER A 312 7.88 -31.57 26.34
C SER A 312 6.87 -30.42 26.29
N ARG A 313 6.88 -29.63 27.37
CA ARG A 313 6.28 -28.30 27.45
C ARG A 313 7.03 -27.39 26.47
N GLY A 314 6.65 -27.43 25.21
CA GLY A 314 7.05 -26.48 24.19
C GLY A 314 5.84 -25.64 23.79
N ARG A 315 5.69 -24.47 24.41
CA ARG A 315 4.71 -23.45 24.02
C ARG A 315 5.12 -22.92 22.64
N THR A 316 4.67 -23.57 21.57
CA THR A 316 4.84 -23.10 20.20
C THR A 316 4.07 -21.78 20.03
N LYS A 317 4.82 -20.69 20.13
CA LYS A 317 4.41 -19.37 19.67
C LYS A 317 4.25 -19.52 18.14
N LEU A 318 3.00 -19.57 17.67
CA LEU A 318 2.66 -19.42 16.25
C LEU A 318 3.29 -18.11 15.77
N ASP A 319 4.37 -18.22 14.99
CA ASP A 319 5.07 -17.09 14.38
C ASP A 319 4.20 -16.65 13.20
N ASN A 320 3.36 -15.62 13.41
CA ASN A 320 2.54 -14.95 12.40
C ASN A 320 3.43 -14.11 11.45
N LYS A 321 4.41 -14.75 10.79
CA LYS A 321 5.32 -14.09 9.85
C LYS A 321 4.83 -14.05 8.41
N ASP A 322 3.73 -14.72 8.08
CA ASP A 322 3.31 -14.93 6.69
C ASP A 322 2.51 -13.75 6.08
N ASP A 323 2.12 -12.74 6.86
CA ASP A 323 1.24 -11.66 6.36
C ASP A 323 1.99 -10.33 6.06
N ASP A 324 3.31 -10.36 5.88
CA ASP A 324 4.14 -9.15 5.64
C ASP A 324 4.51 -8.90 4.17
N GLU A 325 4.08 -9.79 3.27
CA GLU A 325 4.50 -9.76 1.86
C GLU A 325 3.81 -8.66 1.04
N SER A 326 2.69 -8.12 1.53
CA SER A 326 1.90 -7.09 0.83
C SER A 326 2.48 -5.67 0.92
N GLU A 327 3.24 -5.34 1.97
CA GLU A 327 3.82 -3.99 2.15
C GLU A 327 5.30 -3.89 1.75
N ARG A 328 6.03 -5.01 1.74
CA ARG A 328 7.43 -5.06 1.28
C ARG A 328 7.57 -4.65 -0.19
N HIS A 329 6.54 -4.88 -1.00
CA HIS A 329 6.56 -4.53 -2.42
C HIS A 329 6.34 -3.03 -2.72
N ILE A 330 5.95 -2.21 -1.73
CA ILE A 330 5.57 -0.80 -1.93
C ILE A 330 6.73 0.17 -1.64
N LEU A 331 7.74 -0.20 -0.86
CA LEU A 331 8.74 0.77 -0.38
C LEU A 331 10.16 0.56 -0.91
N GLU A 332 10.47 -0.49 -1.67
CA GLU A 332 11.83 -0.68 -2.25
C GLU A 332 11.99 -0.16 -3.69
N LEU A 333 10.97 0.50 -4.23
CA LEU A 333 11.02 1.12 -5.56
C LEU A 333 11.68 2.51 -5.59
N GLU A 334 11.91 3.13 -4.42
CA GLU A 334 12.32 4.54 -4.31
C GLU A 334 13.78 4.82 -4.70
N ASP A 335 14.65 3.82 -4.88
CA ASP A 335 16.08 4.08 -5.18
C ASP A 335 16.56 3.56 -6.54
N ARG A 336 15.67 3.05 -7.41
CA ARG A 336 16.08 2.55 -8.75
C ARG A 336 15.14 2.81 -9.93
N THR A 337 14.06 3.57 -9.78
CA THR A 337 13.12 3.83 -10.89
C THR A 337 13.33 5.18 -11.58
N GLN A 338 14.45 5.30 -12.29
CA GLN A 338 14.54 6.18 -13.46
C GLN A 338 14.91 5.36 -14.69
N SER A 339 14.11 4.33 -15.01
CA SER A 339 13.87 3.75 -16.35
C SER A 339 13.26 2.34 -16.24
N ALA A 340 11.93 2.22 -16.23
CA ALA A 340 11.26 0.99 -16.67
C ALA A 340 9.75 1.23 -16.90
N LYS A 341 9.30 1.05 -18.14
CA LYS A 341 7.88 0.92 -18.50
C LYS A 341 7.32 -0.37 -17.89
N ILE A 342 6.17 -0.25 -17.20
CA ILE A 342 5.20 -1.29 -16.78
C ILE A 342 5.77 -2.73 -16.78
N MET A 343 6.33 -3.16 -15.65
CA MET A 343 6.52 -4.59 -15.36
C MET A 343 5.34 -5.09 -14.54
N LYS A 344 4.65 -6.13 -15.02
CA LYS A 344 3.59 -6.79 -14.25
C LYS A 344 4.04 -8.21 -13.91
N THR A 345 4.52 -8.42 -12.70
CA THR A 345 4.82 -9.76 -12.19
C THR A 345 3.59 -10.29 -11.46
N THR A 346 3.03 -11.41 -11.88
CA THR A 346 1.98 -12.12 -11.14
C THR A 346 2.56 -13.46 -10.73
N GLN A 347 3.27 -13.48 -9.60
CA GLN A 347 3.66 -14.73 -8.95
C GLN A 347 2.54 -15.06 -7.97
N SER A 348 1.94 -16.25 -8.11
CA SER A 348 0.96 -16.74 -7.14
C SER A 348 1.59 -16.79 -5.74
N GLU A 349 0.82 -16.52 -4.69
CA GLU A 349 1.24 -16.75 -3.29
C GLU A 349 1.74 -18.21 -3.16
N GLY A 350 3.00 -18.40 -2.74
CA GLY A 350 3.68 -19.71 -2.73
C GLY A 350 4.28 -20.18 -4.06
N GLY A 351 4.29 -19.34 -5.11
CA GLY A 351 4.97 -19.58 -6.39
C GLY A 351 6.47 -19.49 -6.29
N GLY A 352 7.22 -20.28 -7.07
CA GLY A 352 8.69 -20.26 -7.04
C GLY A 352 9.34 -20.56 -8.39
N GLY A 353 9.29 -19.61 -9.32
CA GLY A 353 9.88 -19.71 -10.65
C GLY A 353 10.90 -18.60 -10.94
N TRP A 354 11.60 -18.70 -12.07
CA TRP A 354 12.61 -17.72 -12.49
C TRP A 354 12.04 -16.43 -13.13
N GLY A 355 10.78 -16.47 -13.57
CA GLY A 355 10.17 -15.41 -14.38
C GLY A 355 10.19 -14.03 -13.72
N THR A 356 9.91 -13.96 -12.42
CA THR A 356 9.95 -12.72 -11.66
C THR A 356 11.36 -12.15 -11.60
N GLY A 357 12.36 -12.94 -11.17
CA GLY A 357 13.75 -12.51 -11.15
C GLY A 357 14.31 -12.12 -12.52
N PHE A 358 13.86 -12.79 -13.60
CA PHE A 358 14.20 -12.37 -14.96
C PHE A 358 13.68 -10.97 -15.28
N LEU A 359 12.38 -10.73 -15.06
CA LEU A 359 11.76 -9.45 -15.39
C LEU A 359 12.34 -8.31 -14.55
N THR A 360 12.49 -8.50 -13.23
CA THR A 360 12.87 -7.44 -12.30
C THR A 360 14.36 -7.10 -12.33
N THR A 361 15.23 -8.03 -12.76
CA THR A 361 16.69 -7.82 -12.65
C THR A 361 17.43 -7.78 -13.98
N THR A 362 16.83 -8.22 -15.09
CA THR A 362 17.57 -8.41 -16.36
C THR A 362 17.11 -7.52 -17.51
N LEU A 363 15.89 -6.98 -17.48
CA LEU A 363 15.39 -6.13 -18.56
C LEU A 363 15.99 -4.72 -18.52
N THR A 364 16.31 -4.16 -19.68
CA THR A 364 16.78 -2.77 -19.82
C THR A 364 15.71 -1.86 -20.41
N SER A 365 15.98 -0.55 -20.42
CA SER A 365 15.10 0.45 -21.02
C SER A 365 14.78 0.10 -22.47
N GLY A 366 13.48 0.14 -22.81
CA GLY A 366 12.97 -0.28 -24.13
C GLY A 366 12.29 -1.66 -24.13
N ALA A 367 12.45 -2.45 -23.07
CA ALA A 367 11.73 -3.70 -22.88
C ALA A 367 10.94 -3.72 -21.57
N SER A 368 9.87 -4.52 -21.58
CA SER A 368 8.99 -4.78 -20.44
C SER A 368 8.39 -6.16 -20.62
N GLY A 369 7.93 -6.79 -19.53
CA GLY A 369 7.32 -8.11 -19.63
C GLY A 369 6.30 -8.39 -18.53
N VAL A 370 5.58 -9.48 -18.73
CA VAL A 370 4.55 -9.98 -17.82
C VAL A 370 4.82 -11.45 -17.53
N ASN A 371 4.85 -11.82 -16.25
CA ASN A 371 4.98 -13.22 -15.85
C ASN A 371 3.59 -13.84 -15.70
N TYR A 372 3.26 -14.80 -16.57
CA TYR A 372 2.01 -15.55 -16.56
C TYR A 372 2.14 -16.93 -15.90
N GLY A 373 3.35 -17.34 -15.52
CA GLY A 373 3.58 -18.64 -14.89
C GLY A 373 3.06 -18.69 -13.46
N HIS A 374 2.35 -19.76 -13.13
CA HIS A 374 1.86 -20.00 -11.77
C HIS A 374 1.99 -21.49 -11.39
N ASN A 375 1.87 -21.76 -10.10
CA ASN A 375 2.03 -23.12 -9.57
C ASN A 375 0.96 -24.09 -10.10
N GLY A 376 1.36 -25.35 -10.20
CA GLY A 376 0.46 -26.46 -10.53
C GLY A 376 0.04 -26.57 -12.00
N ALA A 377 0.36 -25.58 -12.85
CA ALA A 377 0.01 -25.60 -14.26
C ALA A 377 0.68 -26.75 -15.03
N THR A 378 -0.10 -27.43 -15.87
CA THR A 378 0.35 -28.30 -16.97
C THR A 378 0.02 -27.62 -18.29
N THR A 379 0.57 -28.11 -19.40
CA THR A 379 0.18 -27.63 -20.75
C THR A 379 -1.32 -27.73 -21.00
N VAL A 380 -1.97 -28.77 -20.47
CA VAL A 380 -3.42 -28.98 -20.58
C VAL A 380 -4.19 -27.98 -19.71
N SER A 381 -3.85 -27.88 -18.42
CA SER A 381 -4.60 -27.03 -17.49
C SER A 381 -4.43 -25.54 -17.80
N PHE A 382 -3.25 -25.12 -18.24
CA PHE A 382 -2.96 -23.73 -18.60
C PHE A 382 -3.74 -23.28 -19.84
N ARG A 383 -3.97 -24.20 -20.78
CA ARG A 383 -4.84 -23.95 -21.92
C ARG A 383 -6.31 -23.90 -21.49
N GLN A 384 -6.78 -24.93 -20.79
CA GLN A 384 -8.20 -25.06 -20.40
C GLN A 384 -8.64 -23.99 -19.39
N GLY A 385 -7.72 -23.53 -18.52
CA GLY A 385 -7.95 -22.48 -17.54
C GLY A 385 -8.06 -21.07 -18.13
N GLY A 386 -7.75 -20.89 -19.42
CA GLY A 386 -7.80 -19.60 -20.10
C GLY A 386 -6.53 -18.76 -19.95
N ASP A 387 -5.50 -19.25 -19.25
CA ASP A 387 -4.22 -18.56 -19.10
C ASP A 387 -3.54 -18.38 -20.45
N TRP A 388 -3.53 -19.42 -21.29
CA TRP A 388 -2.96 -19.32 -22.63
C TRP A 388 -3.70 -18.32 -23.52
N ALA A 389 -5.03 -18.27 -23.45
CA ALA A 389 -5.83 -17.27 -24.17
C ALA A 389 -5.46 -15.83 -23.72
N THR A 390 -5.18 -15.65 -22.43
CA THR A 390 -4.72 -14.37 -21.88
C THR A 390 -3.33 -13.99 -22.41
N VAL A 391 -2.40 -14.94 -22.51
CA VAL A 391 -1.07 -14.73 -23.10
C VAL A 391 -1.20 -14.29 -24.57
N LEU A 392 -2.00 -15.01 -25.36
CA LEU A 392 -2.20 -14.70 -26.78
C LEU A 392 -2.85 -13.32 -26.99
N ALA A 393 -3.86 -12.96 -26.19
CA ALA A 393 -4.49 -11.64 -26.25
C ALA A 393 -3.50 -10.52 -25.91
N SER A 394 -2.64 -10.75 -24.91
CA SER A 394 -1.59 -9.80 -24.52
C SER A 394 -0.54 -9.63 -25.62
N ALA A 395 -0.06 -10.73 -26.19
CA ALA A 395 0.87 -10.74 -27.32
C ALA A 395 0.30 -9.96 -28.52
N LYS A 396 -0.95 -10.25 -28.91
CA LYS A 396 -1.65 -9.57 -30.01
C LYS A 396 -1.86 -8.08 -29.76
N ASN A 397 -2.04 -7.66 -28.51
CA ASN A 397 -2.15 -6.25 -28.20
C ASN A 397 -0.78 -5.56 -28.16
N ALA A 398 0.24 -6.23 -27.65
CA ALA A 398 1.61 -5.73 -27.59
C ALA A 398 2.23 -5.56 -28.99
N SER A 399 1.92 -6.46 -29.93
CA SER A 399 2.43 -6.43 -31.31
C SER A 399 2.07 -5.16 -32.09
N LYS A 400 1.09 -4.38 -31.62
CA LYS A 400 0.76 -3.06 -32.19
C LYS A 400 1.86 -2.02 -32.01
N ASN A 401 2.65 -2.12 -30.94
CA ASN A 401 3.62 -1.08 -30.55
C ASN A 401 5.01 -1.64 -30.22
N TYR A 402 5.15 -2.96 -30.07
CA TYR A 402 6.37 -3.64 -29.66
C TYR A 402 6.52 -4.94 -30.46
N THR A 403 7.70 -5.56 -30.40
CA THR A 403 7.93 -6.92 -30.88
C THR A 403 7.84 -7.88 -29.69
N PRO A 404 6.70 -8.59 -29.49
CA PRO A 404 6.52 -9.45 -28.33
C PRO A 404 7.29 -10.76 -28.50
N TYR A 405 7.94 -11.19 -27.41
CA TYR A 405 8.53 -12.52 -27.28
C TYR A 405 7.78 -13.29 -26.19
N VAL A 406 7.51 -14.57 -26.42
CA VAL A 406 6.79 -15.44 -25.47
C VAL A 406 7.68 -16.61 -25.10
N THR A 407 8.22 -16.60 -23.88
CA THR A 407 8.96 -17.74 -23.33
C THR A 407 7.97 -18.80 -22.81
N ILE A 408 8.09 -20.04 -23.26
CA ILE A 408 7.18 -21.15 -22.95
C ILE A 408 7.95 -22.24 -22.19
N GLN A 409 7.60 -22.47 -20.92
CA GLN A 409 8.22 -23.51 -20.08
C GLN A 409 7.17 -24.38 -19.37
N PHE A 410 7.18 -25.68 -19.65
CA PHE A 410 6.36 -26.70 -18.97
C PHE A 410 7.19 -27.95 -18.67
N GLY A 411 6.59 -28.96 -18.03
CA GLY A 411 7.23 -30.26 -17.80
C GLY A 411 7.11 -30.77 -16.35
N HIS A 412 7.36 -29.92 -15.36
CA HIS A 412 7.39 -30.33 -13.94
C HIS A 412 6.09 -31.01 -13.45
N ASN A 413 4.94 -30.47 -13.85
CA ASN A 413 3.64 -31.06 -13.51
C ASN A 413 3.15 -32.02 -14.58
N ASP A 414 3.47 -31.79 -15.86
CA ASP A 414 3.10 -32.66 -16.98
C ASP A 414 3.69 -34.08 -16.81
N GLN A 415 4.87 -34.21 -16.20
CA GLN A 415 5.48 -35.51 -15.90
C GLN A 415 4.73 -36.31 -14.82
N LYS A 416 3.90 -35.67 -13.99
CA LYS A 416 3.30 -36.35 -12.84
C LYS A 416 2.29 -37.40 -13.34
N PRO A 417 2.37 -38.66 -12.89
CA PRO A 417 1.50 -39.73 -13.39
C PRO A 417 0.00 -39.43 -13.26
N ASP A 418 -0.41 -38.73 -12.19
CA ASP A 418 -1.82 -38.35 -11.95
C ASP A 418 -2.37 -37.34 -12.97
N LYS A 419 -1.50 -36.67 -13.75
CA LYS A 419 -1.92 -35.75 -14.81
C LYS A 419 -2.20 -36.46 -16.13
N ASN A 420 -1.74 -37.70 -16.30
CA ASN A 420 -1.97 -38.52 -17.49
C ASN A 420 -1.60 -37.81 -18.82
N ILE A 421 -0.47 -37.09 -18.84
CA ILE A 421 0.07 -36.41 -20.03
C ILE A 421 1.31 -37.18 -20.49
N SER A 422 1.24 -37.81 -21.66
CA SER A 422 2.40 -38.49 -22.24
C SER A 422 3.43 -37.48 -22.76
N ALA A 423 4.69 -37.91 -22.92
CA ALA A 423 5.73 -37.07 -23.52
C ALA A 423 5.35 -36.60 -24.95
N ALA A 424 4.72 -37.47 -25.74
CA ALA A 424 4.22 -37.12 -27.08
C ALA A 424 3.10 -36.07 -27.03
N GLN A 425 2.19 -36.17 -26.05
CA GLN A 425 1.14 -35.16 -25.84
C GLN A 425 1.75 -33.83 -25.39
N LEU A 426 2.75 -33.85 -24.50
CA LEU A 426 3.49 -32.65 -24.10
C LEU A 426 4.15 -31.98 -25.30
N THR A 427 4.85 -32.74 -26.15
CA THR A 427 5.44 -32.23 -27.40
C THR A 427 4.38 -31.57 -28.27
N THR A 428 3.29 -32.28 -28.55
CA THR A 428 2.18 -31.79 -29.39
C THR A 428 1.58 -30.50 -28.83
N ASN A 429 1.39 -30.42 -27.50
CA ASN A 429 0.86 -29.23 -26.85
C ASN A 429 1.80 -28.02 -26.97
N LEU A 430 3.11 -28.25 -26.81
CA LEU A 430 4.13 -27.20 -26.94
C LEU A 430 4.24 -26.70 -28.38
N VAL A 431 4.18 -27.58 -29.38
CA VAL A 431 4.12 -27.21 -30.81
C VAL A 431 2.90 -26.32 -31.06
N ALA A 432 1.73 -26.70 -30.54
CA ALA A 432 0.52 -25.88 -30.67
C ALA A 432 0.66 -24.50 -29.99
N PHE A 433 1.30 -24.41 -28.82
CA PHE A 433 1.58 -23.12 -28.17
C PHE A 433 2.53 -22.25 -29.02
N VAL A 434 3.54 -22.85 -29.63
CA VAL A 434 4.44 -22.13 -30.55
C VAL A 434 3.66 -21.55 -31.74
N ASP A 435 2.86 -22.37 -32.42
CA ASP A 435 2.12 -21.94 -33.61
C ASP A 435 1.10 -20.85 -33.30
N GLU A 436 0.43 -20.95 -32.16
CA GLU A 436 -0.55 -19.96 -31.72
C GLU A 436 0.12 -18.64 -31.30
N ALA A 437 1.28 -18.69 -30.64
CA ALA A 437 2.05 -17.48 -30.32
C ALA A 437 2.52 -16.77 -31.60
N LYS A 438 3.01 -17.51 -32.60
CA LYS A 438 3.35 -16.97 -33.93
C LYS A 438 2.14 -16.30 -34.58
N LYS A 439 0.97 -16.96 -34.59
CA LYS A 439 -0.29 -16.40 -35.12
C LYS A 439 -0.76 -15.16 -34.37
N ALA A 440 -0.45 -15.02 -33.08
CA ALA A 440 -0.72 -13.82 -32.29
C ALA A 440 0.28 -12.67 -32.53
N GLY A 441 1.28 -12.87 -33.37
CA GLY A 441 2.30 -11.86 -33.71
C GLY A 441 3.46 -11.79 -32.72
N ALA A 442 3.73 -12.87 -31.98
CA ALA A 442 4.89 -12.98 -31.09
C ALA A 442 5.92 -13.99 -31.59
N THR A 443 7.17 -13.80 -31.17
CA THR A 443 8.25 -14.77 -31.37
C THR A 443 8.32 -15.72 -30.16
N PRO A 444 7.94 -17.00 -30.31
CA PRO A 444 8.02 -17.96 -29.22
C PRO A 444 9.45 -18.43 -28.97
N ILE A 445 9.79 -18.64 -27.70
CA ILE A 445 11.04 -19.24 -27.25
C ILE A 445 10.68 -20.40 -26.32
N ILE A 446 11.03 -21.63 -26.69
CA ILE A 446 10.87 -22.78 -25.80
C ILE A 446 11.98 -22.75 -24.74
N VAL A 447 11.61 -23.01 -23.50
CA VAL A 447 12.54 -23.11 -22.38
C VAL A 447 12.41 -24.51 -21.79
N THR A 448 13.50 -25.26 -21.70
CA THR A 448 13.47 -26.58 -21.03
C THR A 448 13.22 -26.39 -19.53
N SER A 449 12.56 -27.34 -18.87
CA SER A 449 12.23 -27.23 -17.45
C SER A 449 13.49 -27.10 -16.59
N LEU A 450 13.54 -26.10 -15.70
CA LEU A 450 14.61 -25.94 -14.70
C LEU A 450 14.86 -27.26 -13.93
N SER A 451 16.12 -27.59 -13.66
CA SER A 451 16.44 -28.79 -12.88
C SER A 451 15.97 -28.67 -11.43
N ARG A 452 15.41 -29.76 -10.90
CA ARG A 452 15.14 -29.87 -9.46
C ARG A 452 16.44 -30.00 -8.70
N ARG A 453 16.48 -29.44 -7.49
CA ARG A 453 17.64 -29.50 -6.59
C ARG A 453 17.69 -30.82 -5.82
N LYS A 454 17.46 -31.93 -6.54
CA LYS A 454 17.49 -33.30 -6.02
C LYS A 454 18.80 -33.96 -6.42
N TYR A 455 19.59 -34.36 -5.43
CA TYR A 455 20.89 -35.00 -5.63
C TYR A 455 20.82 -36.51 -5.48
N GLY A 456 21.60 -37.23 -6.29
CA GLY A 456 21.90 -38.65 -6.16
C GLY A 456 22.93 -38.91 -5.07
N THR A 457 23.22 -40.19 -4.84
CA THR A 457 24.27 -40.63 -3.91
C THR A 457 25.68 -40.27 -4.39
N ASP A 458 25.83 -39.96 -5.68
CA ASP A 458 27.05 -39.47 -6.33
C ASP A 458 27.26 -37.95 -6.16
N GLY A 459 26.38 -37.26 -5.44
CA GLY A 459 26.44 -35.82 -5.25
C GLY A 459 26.12 -35.02 -6.51
N LYS A 460 25.47 -35.61 -7.51
CA LYS A 460 25.02 -34.94 -8.75
C LYS A 460 23.51 -34.83 -8.82
N ILE A 461 23.02 -33.83 -9.56
CA ILE A 461 21.60 -33.63 -9.83
C ILE A 461 21.03 -34.86 -10.54
N LYS A 462 19.92 -35.38 -10.03
CA LYS A 462 19.19 -36.48 -10.66
C LYS A 462 18.55 -36.01 -11.97
N PRO A 463 18.67 -36.75 -13.07
CA PRO A 463 18.05 -36.41 -14.35
C PRO A 463 16.55 -36.78 -14.35
N ASP A 464 15.79 -36.38 -13.32
CA ASP A 464 14.39 -36.77 -13.11
C ASP A 464 13.39 -36.04 -14.01
N LEU A 465 13.86 -35.24 -14.98
CA LEU A 465 13.05 -34.49 -15.96
C LEU A 465 13.46 -34.82 -17.41
N ALA A 466 14.29 -35.83 -17.65
CA ALA A 466 14.91 -36.09 -18.96
C ALA A 466 13.88 -36.23 -20.10
N ASP A 467 12.78 -36.92 -19.83
CA ASP A 467 11.67 -37.20 -20.73
C ASP A 467 10.89 -35.94 -21.13
N VAL A 468 10.58 -35.04 -20.17
CA VAL A 468 9.92 -33.77 -20.47
C VAL A 468 10.87 -32.74 -21.10
N VAL A 469 12.17 -32.80 -20.79
CA VAL A 469 13.21 -32.02 -21.46
C VAL A 469 13.35 -32.45 -22.92
N ALA A 470 13.34 -33.76 -23.19
CA ALA A 470 13.35 -34.28 -24.56
C ALA A 470 12.10 -33.87 -25.33
N ALA A 471 10.92 -33.92 -24.71
CA ALA A 471 9.67 -33.44 -25.31
C ALA A 471 9.74 -31.95 -25.70
N ALA A 472 10.28 -31.10 -24.84
CA ALA A 472 10.47 -29.68 -25.14
C ALA A 472 11.47 -29.44 -26.30
N LYS A 473 12.56 -30.21 -26.35
CA LYS A 473 13.53 -30.16 -27.46
C LYS A 473 12.92 -30.61 -28.78
N ASN A 474 12.15 -31.70 -28.77
CA ASN A 474 11.43 -32.18 -29.94
C ASN A 474 10.42 -31.15 -30.42
N ALA A 475 9.67 -30.52 -29.51
CA ALA A 475 8.72 -29.48 -29.87
C ALA A 475 9.39 -28.27 -30.53
N ALA A 476 10.59 -27.87 -30.08
CA ALA A 476 11.34 -26.79 -30.71
C ALA A 476 11.81 -27.18 -32.13
N ALA A 477 12.32 -28.40 -32.29
CA ALA A 477 12.74 -28.93 -33.59
C ALA A 477 11.58 -29.05 -34.58
N GLU A 478 10.41 -29.55 -34.14
CA GLU A 478 9.21 -29.73 -34.97
C GLU A 478 8.58 -28.39 -35.38
N SER A 479 8.54 -27.43 -34.46
CA SER A 479 7.88 -26.13 -34.69
C SER A 479 8.79 -25.04 -35.25
N GLY A 480 10.11 -25.28 -35.26
CA GLY A 480 11.12 -24.28 -35.64
C GLY A 480 11.13 -23.05 -34.72
N ALA A 481 10.81 -23.22 -33.44
CA ALA A 481 10.99 -22.16 -32.44
C ALA A 481 12.41 -22.13 -31.90
N ASP A 482 12.89 -20.94 -31.51
CA ASP A 482 14.12 -20.82 -30.74
C ASP A 482 13.98 -21.59 -29.41
N ILE A 483 15.08 -22.16 -28.92
CA ILE A 483 15.10 -22.91 -27.67
C ILE A 483 16.28 -22.49 -26.81
N ILE A 484 16.03 -22.37 -25.50
CA ILE A 484 17.09 -22.28 -24.49
C ILE A 484 17.06 -23.51 -23.57
N ASP A 485 18.22 -24.17 -23.44
CA ASP A 485 18.35 -25.35 -22.59
C ASP A 485 18.67 -24.98 -21.14
N LEU A 486 17.65 -24.45 -20.45
CA LEU A 486 17.75 -24.08 -19.04
C LEU A 486 18.07 -25.29 -18.17
N ASN A 487 17.52 -26.47 -18.45
CA ASN A 487 17.80 -27.70 -17.69
C ASN A 487 19.29 -28.04 -17.69
N ALA A 488 19.92 -28.09 -18.87
CA ALA A 488 21.34 -28.40 -18.95
C ALA A 488 22.19 -27.34 -18.23
N ALA A 489 21.87 -26.06 -18.44
CA ALA A 489 22.59 -24.95 -17.82
C ALA A 489 22.44 -24.93 -16.28
N SER A 490 21.22 -25.15 -15.77
CA SER A 490 20.96 -25.22 -14.33
C SER A 490 21.59 -26.45 -13.70
N THR A 491 21.51 -27.62 -14.35
CA THR A 491 22.18 -28.85 -13.88
C THR A 491 23.68 -28.61 -13.73
N LYS A 492 24.32 -27.97 -14.71
CA LYS A 492 25.75 -27.62 -14.65
C LYS A 492 26.06 -26.73 -13.45
N TYR A 493 25.30 -25.65 -13.26
CA TYR A 493 25.51 -24.72 -12.15
C TYR A 493 25.28 -25.38 -10.79
N LEU A 494 24.16 -26.10 -10.63
CA LEU A 494 23.79 -26.81 -9.41
C LEU A 494 24.82 -27.88 -9.04
N ASN A 495 25.36 -28.61 -10.02
CA ASN A 495 26.44 -29.57 -9.79
C ASN A 495 27.77 -28.92 -9.39
N ALA A 496 28.01 -27.67 -9.79
CA ALA A 496 29.22 -26.93 -9.43
C ALA A 496 29.17 -26.40 -7.99
N ILE A 497 28.00 -25.91 -7.55
CA ILE A 497 27.83 -25.38 -6.19
C ILE A 497 27.57 -26.46 -5.13
N GLY A 498 27.12 -27.64 -5.55
CA GLY A 498 26.96 -28.82 -4.71
C GLY A 498 25.69 -28.87 -3.85
N PRO A 499 25.43 -30.03 -3.22
CA PRO A 499 24.20 -30.33 -2.49
C PRO A 499 24.02 -29.54 -1.18
N GLU A 500 25.07 -28.92 -0.65
CA GLU A 500 24.97 -28.08 0.55
C GLU A 500 24.41 -26.70 0.22
N LYS A 501 24.79 -26.13 -0.93
CA LYS A 501 24.47 -24.75 -1.29
C LYS A 501 23.25 -24.65 -2.19
N ALA A 502 23.03 -25.62 -3.07
CA ALA A 502 21.87 -25.58 -3.96
C ALA A 502 20.50 -25.46 -3.25
N PRO A 503 20.23 -26.19 -2.14
CA PRO A 503 18.95 -26.11 -1.45
C PRO A 503 18.67 -24.74 -0.82
N THR A 504 19.66 -23.84 -0.69
CA THR A 504 19.40 -22.48 -0.20
C THR A 504 18.53 -21.67 -1.15
N TYR A 505 18.37 -22.10 -2.40
CA TYR A 505 17.43 -21.51 -3.36
C TYR A 505 16.02 -22.11 -3.29
N ASP A 506 15.77 -23.10 -2.42
CA ASP A 506 14.44 -23.66 -2.24
C ASP A 506 13.52 -22.64 -1.56
N LEU A 507 12.26 -22.59 -2.00
CA LEU A 507 11.24 -21.76 -1.37
C LEU A 507 11.04 -22.14 0.11
N LYS A 508 11.07 -23.45 0.39
CA LYS A 508 10.95 -24.02 1.74
C LYS A 508 11.82 -25.28 1.83
N ALA A 509 12.30 -25.60 3.02
CA ALA A 509 13.07 -26.82 3.24
C ALA A 509 12.30 -28.07 2.75
N GLY A 510 12.94 -28.88 1.90
CA GLY A 510 12.34 -30.06 1.28
C GLY A 510 11.65 -29.81 -0.06
N ASP A 511 11.45 -28.55 -0.44
CA ASP A 511 10.87 -28.16 -1.75
C ASP A 511 11.96 -27.90 -2.80
N SER A 512 12.52 -29.00 -3.30
CA SER A 512 13.54 -28.99 -4.36
C SER A 512 13.05 -28.50 -5.75
N THR A 513 11.80 -28.04 -5.87
CA THR A 513 11.21 -27.56 -7.13
C THR A 513 11.04 -26.05 -7.13
N HIS A 514 10.35 -25.50 -6.14
CA HIS A 514 10.03 -24.06 -6.11
C HIS A 514 11.21 -23.23 -5.62
N LEU A 515 11.48 -22.12 -6.29
CA LEU A 515 12.54 -21.16 -5.95
C LEU A 515 12.06 -20.14 -4.91
N ASN A 516 12.96 -19.76 -3.99
CA ASN A 516 12.81 -18.52 -3.23
C ASN A 516 13.14 -17.28 -4.09
N ALA A 517 13.11 -16.10 -3.47
CA ALA A 517 13.35 -14.83 -4.15
C ALA A 517 14.76 -14.78 -4.77
N GLU A 518 15.78 -15.20 -4.02
CA GLU A 518 17.18 -15.21 -4.43
C GLU A 518 17.42 -16.19 -5.58
N GLY A 519 16.84 -17.39 -5.48
CA GLY A 519 16.83 -18.38 -6.54
C GLY A 519 16.16 -17.85 -7.80
N SER A 520 15.04 -17.14 -7.67
CA SER A 520 14.36 -16.50 -8.81
C SER A 520 15.29 -15.54 -9.55
N VAL A 521 16.08 -14.73 -8.83
CA VAL A 521 17.08 -13.84 -9.43
C VAL A 521 18.20 -14.64 -10.09
N VAL A 522 18.78 -15.64 -9.42
CA VAL A 522 19.88 -16.44 -9.99
C VAL A 522 19.47 -17.13 -11.29
N PHE A 523 18.36 -17.86 -11.28
CA PHE A 523 17.90 -18.59 -12.46
C PHE A 523 17.25 -17.67 -13.51
N GLY A 524 16.69 -16.52 -13.12
CA GLY A 524 16.24 -15.50 -14.05
C GLY A 524 17.40 -14.89 -14.84
N ASN A 525 18.54 -14.63 -14.17
CA ASN A 525 19.76 -14.18 -14.83
C ASN A 525 20.36 -15.25 -15.73
N LEU A 526 20.30 -16.53 -15.34
CA LEU A 526 20.71 -17.64 -16.18
C LEU A 526 19.87 -17.73 -17.47
N VAL A 527 18.55 -17.55 -17.37
CA VAL A 527 17.66 -17.49 -18.55
C VAL A 527 18.05 -16.30 -19.44
N ALA A 528 18.28 -15.11 -18.88
CA ALA A 528 18.73 -13.97 -19.67
C ALA A 528 20.05 -14.23 -20.40
N MET A 529 21.02 -14.88 -19.76
CA MET A 529 22.27 -15.28 -20.42
C MET A 529 22.03 -16.24 -21.59
N LEU A 530 21.16 -17.24 -21.42
CA LEU A 530 20.84 -18.19 -22.48
C LEU A 530 20.10 -17.51 -23.64
N ILE A 531 19.11 -16.65 -23.36
CA ILE A 531 18.40 -15.91 -24.40
C ILE A 531 19.36 -15.00 -25.17
N LYS A 532 20.30 -14.32 -24.50
CA LYS A 532 21.31 -13.50 -25.19
C LYS A 532 22.16 -14.30 -26.17
N LYS A 533 22.42 -15.56 -25.88
CA LYS A 533 23.23 -16.45 -26.70
C LYS A 533 22.43 -17.00 -27.89
N GLU A 534 21.23 -17.50 -27.64
CA GLU A 534 20.44 -18.22 -28.66
C GLU A 534 19.53 -17.29 -29.48
N VAL A 535 19.16 -16.12 -28.94
CA VAL A 535 18.27 -15.13 -29.59
C VAL A 535 18.94 -13.74 -29.65
N PRO A 536 19.92 -13.52 -30.55
CA PRO A 536 20.71 -12.28 -30.58
C PRO A 536 19.86 -11.01 -30.75
N ALA A 537 18.70 -11.10 -31.40
CA ALA A 537 17.80 -9.97 -31.65
C ALA A 537 17.32 -9.26 -30.36
N VAL A 538 17.21 -9.98 -29.23
CA VAL A 538 16.80 -9.41 -27.94
C VAL A 538 17.96 -9.08 -27.02
N SER A 539 19.20 -9.38 -27.43
CA SER A 539 20.38 -9.27 -26.56
C SER A 539 20.63 -7.87 -26.00
N LYS A 540 20.29 -6.83 -26.77
CA LYS A 540 20.40 -5.42 -26.37
C LYS A 540 19.39 -5.01 -25.27
N TYR A 541 18.30 -5.75 -25.13
CA TYR A 541 17.27 -5.52 -24.13
C TYR A 541 17.49 -6.32 -22.83
N LEU A 542 18.58 -7.10 -22.77
CA LEU A 542 18.93 -7.96 -21.65
C LEU A 542 20.29 -7.56 -21.07
N LYS A 543 20.30 -7.24 -19.78
CA LYS A 543 21.49 -6.94 -18.98
C LYS A 543 21.45 -7.76 -17.68
N PRO A 544 21.97 -9.00 -17.70
CA PRO A 544 22.16 -9.78 -16.49
C PRO A 544 22.98 -9.00 -15.44
N VAL A 545 22.68 -9.22 -14.17
CA VAL A 545 23.40 -8.66 -13.03
C VAL A 545 24.84 -9.17 -13.06
N LYS A 546 25.81 -8.25 -13.19
CA LYS A 546 27.23 -8.58 -13.40
C LYS A 546 27.80 -9.58 -12.39
N ALA A 547 27.46 -9.44 -11.11
CA ALA A 547 27.91 -10.33 -10.05
C ALA A 547 27.32 -11.76 -10.20
N VAL A 548 26.02 -11.84 -10.52
CA VAL A 548 25.32 -13.12 -10.74
C VAL A 548 25.83 -13.80 -12.00
N GLN A 549 25.98 -13.04 -13.09
CA GLN A 549 26.55 -13.54 -14.34
C GLN A 549 27.95 -14.13 -14.12
N SER A 550 28.85 -13.40 -13.45
CA SER A 550 30.20 -13.90 -13.19
C SER A 550 30.20 -15.16 -12.31
N ALA A 551 29.27 -15.27 -11.36
CA ALA A 551 29.14 -16.44 -10.51
C ALA A 551 28.64 -17.66 -11.29
N LEU A 552 27.61 -17.48 -12.13
CA LEU A 552 27.07 -18.51 -13.02
C LEU A 552 28.12 -19.03 -14.01
N GLU A 553 28.90 -18.14 -14.63
CA GLU A 553 29.97 -18.50 -15.57
C GLU A 553 31.10 -19.29 -14.90
N LYS A 554 31.47 -18.92 -13.66
CA LYS A 554 32.53 -19.59 -12.89
C LYS A 554 32.05 -20.83 -12.14
N GLY A 555 30.74 -21.11 -12.11
CA GLY A 555 30.18 -22.19 -11.29
C GLY A 555 30.30 -21.94 -9.78
N VAL A 556 30.34 -20.67 -9.36
CA VAL A 556 30.49 -20.28 -7.96
C VAL A 556 29.13 -19.92 -7.36
N TYR A 557 28.91 -20.32 -6.12
CA TYR A 557 27.69 -19.99 -5.39
C TYR A 557 27.53 -18.49 -5.17
N ILE A 558 26.32 -17.97 -5.38
CA ILE A 558 25.97 -16.58 -5.07
C ILE A 558 24.58 -16.50 -4.45
N PHE A 559 24.43 -15.74 -3.38
CA PHE A 559 23.13 -15.46 -2.77
C PHE A 559 22.84 -13.96 -2.89
N PRO A 560 22.20 -13.51 -3.99
CA PRO A 560 21.95 -12.10 -4.20
C PRO A 560 20.99 -11.57 -3.13
N LYS A 561 21.24 -10.38 -2.59
CA LYS A 561 20.25 -9.70 -1.75
C LYS A 561 19.13 -9.20 -2.68
N VAL A 562 17.93 -9.74 -2.48
CA VAL A 562 16.73 -9.40 -3.26
C VAL A 562 15.96 -8.28 -2.59
#